data_AF-A0A4R9W0I2-F1
#
_entry.id   AF-A0A4R9W0I2-F1
#
_cell.length_a   1.000
_cell.length_b   1.000
_cell.length_c   1.000
_cell.angle_alpha   90.00
_cell.angle_beta   90.00
_cell.angle_gamma   90.00
#
_symmetry.space_group_name_H-M   'P 1'
#
loop_
_entity.id
_entity.type
_entity.pdbx_description
1 polymer ?
#
loop_
_entity_poly.entity_id
_entity_poly.type
_entity_poly.pdbx_seq_one_letter_code
_entity_poly.pdbx_strand_id
1 'polypeptide(L)'
;MSRFLPLTIRFISGGTMVVTTVAEAKKALAGTWKNKEAPAYLEAVRLVDDAIAGTCRPAVAFAAFKKAAAQQGLLRSAAPSAALTMLDELWSRSKVPRS
;
A
#
# COMPACT_ATOMS: atom_id res chain seq x y z
N MET A 1 -8.14 9.32 15.40
CA MET A 1 -6.82 9.02 14.78
C MET A 1 -6.92 7.65 14.09
N SER A 2 -6.46 7.52 12.85
CA SER A 2 -6.50 6.23 12.14
C SER A 2 -5.57 5.22 12.80
N ARG A 3 -6.02 3.97 12.94
CA ARG A 3 -5.21 2.90 13.57
C ARG A 3 -4.19 2.27 12.60
N PHE A 4 -4.22 2.68 11.34
CA PHE A 4 -3.36 2.14 10.28
C PHE A 4 -2.42 3.22 9.76
N LEU A 5 -1.21 2.78 9.38
CA LEU A 5 -0.31 3.60 8.61
C LEU A 5 -0.96 3.89 7.24
N PRO A 6 -0.99 5.15 6.79
CA PRO A 6 -1.55 5.51 5.50
C PRO A 6 -0.84 4.75 4.37
N LEU A 7 -1.62 4.07 3.52
CA LEU A 7 -1.12 3.40 2.31
C LEU A 7 -1.54 4.19 1.08
N THR A 8 -0.60 4.50 0.21
CA THR A 8 -0.90 5.14 -1.07
C THR A 8 -1.02 4.09 -2.17
N ILE A 9 -2.24 3.94 -2.69
CA ILE A 9 -2.55 3.07 -3.83
C ILE A 9 -2.47 3.89 -5.11
N ARG A 10 -1.83 3.33 -6.13
CA ARG A 10 -1.84 3.84 -7.50
C ARG A 10 -2.58 2.84 -8.38
N PHE A 11 -3.77 3.22 -8.84
CA PHE A 11 -4.55 2.42 -9.76
C PHE A 11 -3.94 2.42 -11.16
N ILE A 12 -4.30 1.42 -11.96
CA ILE A 12 -3.85 1.30 -13.36
C ILE A 12 -4.41 2.43 -14.21
N SER A 13 -5.61 2.93 -13.88
CA SER A 13 -6.21 4.09 -14.51
C SER A 13 -5.43 5.40 -14.28
N GLY A 14 -4.34 5.37 -13.50
CA GLY A 14 -3.50 6.53 -13.19
C GLY A 14 -3.93 7.29 -11.93
N GLY A 15 -5.13 7.01 -11.41
CA GLY A 15 -5.62 7.58 -10.15
C GLY A 15 -4.80 7.13 -8.95
N THR A 16 -4.68 8.00 -7.94
CA THR A 16 -4.06 7.64 -6.65
C THR A 16 -5.05 7.84 -5.52
N MET A 17 -4.97 6.99 -4.49
CA MET A 17 -5.81 7.11 -3.31
C MET A 17 -5.02 6.75 -2.06
N VAL A 18 -5.15 7.57 -1.02
CA VAL A 18 -4.60 7.27 0.30
C VAL A 18 -5.64 6.48 1.09
N VAL A 19 -5.21 5.37 1.68
CA VAL A 19 -6.04 4.47 2.45
C VAL A 19 -5.55 4.46 3.89
N THR A 20 -6.40 4.95 4.80
CA THR A 20 -6.16 5.05 6.24
C THR A 20 -7.17 4.25 7.06
N THR A 21 -8.30 3.87 6.45
CA THR A 21 -9.39 3.12 7.09
C THR A 21 -9.82 1.92 6.25
N VAL A 22 -10.53 0.97 6.88
CA VAL A 22 -11.11 -0.20 6.19
C VAL A 22 -12.19 0.22 5.19
N ALA A 23 -12.97 1.27 5.49
CA ALA A 23 -13.96 1.81 4.56
C ALA A 23 -13.32 2.37 3.28
N GLU A 24 -12.18 3.06 3.41
CA GLU A 24 -11.38 3.48 2.26
C GLU A 24 -10.77 2.28 1.53
N ALA A 25 -10.35 1.23 2.24
CA ALA A 25 -9.84 0.01 1.60
C ALA A 25 -10.91 -0.65 0.72
N LYS A 26 -12.18 -0.67 1.16
CA LYS A 26 -13.31 -1.13 0.34
C LYS A 26 -13.50 -0.28 -0.91
N LYS A 27 -13.45 1.05 -0.79
CA LYS A 27 -13.48 1.95 -1.95
C LYS A 27 -12.33 1.68 -2.91
N ALA A 28 -11.14 1.36 -2.37
CA ALA A 28 -9.97 1.07 -3.18
C ALA A 28 -10.14 -0.24 -3.96
N LEU A 29 -10.70 -1.28 -3.32
CA LEU A 29 -11.01 -2.56 -3.95
C LEU A 29 -12.03 -2.42 -5.08
N ALA A 30 -13.01 -1.52 -4.94
CA ALA A 30 -13.95 -1.21 -6.03
C ALA A 30 -13.28 -0.57 -7.26
N GLY A 31 -12.10 0.02 -7.10
CA GLY A 31 -11.33 0.66 -8.17
C GLY A 31 -10.76 -0.31 -9.23
N THR A 32 -9.88 0.20 -10.08
CA THR A 32 -9.25 -0.58 -11.16
C THR A 32 -8.00 -1.31 -10.67
N TRP A 33 -8.10 -2.64 -10.55
CA TRP A 33 -7.03 -3.56 -10.15
C TRP A 33 -6.52 -4.36 -11.35
N LYS A 34 -5.30 -4.92 -11.25
CA LYS A 34 -4.68 -5.63 -12.38
C LYS A 34 -5.35 -6.96 -12.62
N ASN A 35 -5.63 -7.68 -11.54
CA ASN A 35 -6.31 -8.95 -11.60
C ASN A 35 -7.29 -9.07 -10.42
N LYS A 36 -8.58 -8.96 -10.70
CA LYS A 36 -9.64 -9.09 -9.69
C LYS A 36 -10.00 -10.55 -9.38
N GLU A 37 -9.44 -11.50 -10.11
CA GLU A 37 -9.65 -12.93 -9.91
C GLU A 37 -8.51 -13.56 -9.10
N ALA A 38 -7.45 -12.79 -8.81
CA ALA A 38 -6.35 -13.25 -8.00
C ALA A 38 -6.85 -13.67 -6.60
N PRO A 39 -6.40 -14.81 -6.07
CA PRO A 39 -6.89 -15.33 -4.79
C PRO A 39 -6.66 -14.34 -3.64
N ALA A 40 -5.52 -13.63 -3.64
CA ALA A 40 -5.23 -12.60 -2.65
C ALA A 40 -6.18 -11.39 -2.74
N TYR A 41 -6.67 -11.04 -3.94
CA TYR A 41 -7.65 -9.97 -4.11
C TYR A 41 -9.01 -10.40 -3.55
N LEU A 42 -9.48 -11.59 -3.91
CA LEU A 42 -10.76 -12.13 -3.42
C LEU A 42 -10.76 -12.28 -1.90
N GLU A 43 -9.66 -12.76 -1.34
CA GLU A 43 -9.48 -12.85 0.12
C GLU A 43 -9.52 -11.47 0.78
N ALA A 44 -8.84 -10.47 0.19
CA ALA A 44 -8.87 -9.11 0.69
C ALA A 44 -10.28 -8.49 0.65
N VAL A 45 -11.05 -8.71 -0.42
CA VAL A 45 -12.45 -8.27 -0.52
C VAL A 45 -13.27 -8.89 0.60
N ARG A 46 -13.21 -10.21 0.76
CA ARG A 46 -13.95 -10.94 1.79
C ARG A 46 -13.63 -10.42 3.19
N LEU A 47 -12.35 -10.30 3.53
CA LEU A 47 -11.91 -9.85 4.85
C LEU A 47 -12.27 -8.38 5.12
N VAL A 48 -12.23 -7.52 4.11
CA VAL A 48 -12.65 -6.11 4.23
C VAL A 48 -14.16 -6.00 4.46
N ASP A 49 -14.97 -6.80 3.77
CA ASP A 49 -16.41 -6.86 4.01
C ASP A 49 -16.74 -7.41 5.40
N ASP A 50 -16.08 -8.50 5.84
CA ASP A 50 -16.22 -9.04 7.20
C ASP A 50 -15.84 -8.00 8.27
N ALA A 51 -14.80 -7.20 8.01
CA ALA A 51 -14.36 -6.17 8.94
C ALA A 51 -15.33 -4.98 9.02
N ILE A 52 -16.04 -4.67 7.93
CA ILE A 52 -17.11 -3.66 7.92
C ILE A 52 -18.37 -4.18 8.62
N ALA A 53 -18.67 -5.48 8.47
CA ALA A 53 -19.75 -6.15 9.18
C ALA A 53 -19.46 -6.36 10.69
N GLY A 54 -18.22 -6.09 11.13
CA GLY A 54 -17.80 -6.23 12.53
C GLY A 54 -17.42 -7.65 12.94
N THR A 55 -17.37 -8.60 12.01
CA THR A 55 -17.04 -10.01 12.27
C THR A 55 -15.54 -10.30 12.15
N CYS A 56 -14.79 -9.45 11.43
CA CYS A 56 -13.34 -9.55 11.29
C CYS A 56 -12.62 -8.37 11.94
N ARG A 57 -11.41 -8.62 12.47
CA ARG A 57 -10.54 -7.57 13.01
C ARG A 57 -10.06 -6.66 11.87
N PRO A 58 -10.27 -5.33 11.94
CA PRO A 58 -9.82 -4.37 10.93
C PRO A 58 -8.34 -4.51 10.54
N ALA A 59 -7.47 -4.89 11.47
CA ALA A 59 -6.05 -5.10 11.21
C ALA A 59 -5.75 -6.27 10.27
N VAL A 60 -6.53 -7.36 10.35
CA VAL A 60 -6.37 -8.54 9.48
C VAL A 60 -6.83 -8.19 8.07
N ALA A 61 -7.98 -7.52 7.95
CA ALA A 61 -8.49 -7.04 6.66
C ALA A 61 -7.50 -6.08 5.97
N PHE A 62 -6.94 -5.12 6.73
CA PHE A 62 -5.98 -4.17 6.19
C PHE A 62 -4.66 -4.84 5.78
N ALA A 63 -4.20 -5.85 6.53
CA ALA A 63 -3.02 -6.62 6.17
C ALA A 63 -3.22 -7.43 4.87
N ALA A 64 -4.38 -8.08 4.71
CA ALA A 64 -4.72 -8.79 3.48
C ALA A 64 -4.82 -7.84 2.28
N PHE A 65 -5.46 -6.67 2.47
CA PHE A 65 -5.51 -5.61 1.47
C PHE A 65 -4.11 -5.14 1.05
N LYS A 66 -3.22 -4.85 2.01
CA LYS A 66 -1.83 -4.45 1.74
C LYS A 66 -1.09 -5.53 0.96
N LYS A 67 -1.26 -6.80 1.33
CA LYS A 67 -0.65 -7.95 0.64
C LYS A 67 -1.11 -8.03 -0.81
N ALA A 68 -2.42 -7.94 -1.07
CA ALA A 68 -2.97 -7.98 -2.42
C ALA A 68 -2.46 -6.80 -3.27
N ALA A 69 -2.45 -5.59 -2.70
CA ALA A 69 -1.93 -4.40 -3.37
C ALA A 69 -0.43 -4.50 -3.67
N ALA A 70 0.36 -5.09 -2.77
CA ALA A 70 1.79 -5.33 -2.97
C ALA A 70 2.04 -6.33 -4.11
N GLN A 71 1.33 -7.47 -4.10
CA GLN A 71 1.50 -8.52 -5.11
C GLN A 71 1.12 -8.04 -6.52
N GLN A 72 0.18 -7.12 -6.64
CA GLN A 72 -0.19 -6.53 -7.92
C GLN A 72 0.60 -5.25 -8.26
N GLY A 73 1.54 -4.83 -7.41
CA GLY A 73 2.35 -3.63 -7.64
C GLY A 73 1.54 -2.34 -7.69
N LEU A 74 0.45 -2.27 -6.90
CA LEU A 74 -0.41 -1.09 -6.78
C LEU A 74 0.03 -0.18 -5.63
N LEU A 75 0.87 -0.68 -4.71
CA LEU A 75 1.44 0.15 -3.65
C LEU A 75 2.47 1.10 -4.25
N ARG A 76 2.24 2.40 -4.08
CA ARG A 76 3.31 3.38 -4.31
C ARG A 76 4.22 3.32 -3.10
N SER A 77 5.49 2.97 -3.30
CA SER A 77 6.52 3.18 -2.28
C SER A 77 6.50 4.65 -1.87
N ALA A 78 6.49 4.91 -0.56
CA ALA A 78 6.75 6.26 -0.09
C ALA A 78 8.06 6.72 -0.73
N ALA A 79 8.08 7.95 -1.26
CA ALA A 79 9.30 8.50 -1.82
C ALA A 79 10.43 8.35 -0.79
N PRO A 80 11.66 8.00 -1.20
CA PRO A 80 12.78 7.92 -0.28
C PRO A 80 12.83 9.23 0.52
N SER A 81 12.96 9.12 1.83
CA SER A 81 13.00 10.30 2.69
C SER A 81 14.19 11.17 2.31
N ALA A 82 14.09 12.49 2.50
CA ALA A 82 15.20 13.40 2.24
C ALA A 82 16.49 12.97 2.98
N ALA A 83 16.35 12.40 4.18
CA ALA A 83 17.46 11.81 4.92
C ALA A 83 18.10 10.60 4.21
N LEU A 84 17.29 9.73 3.58
CA LEU A 84 17.81 8.61 2.79
C LEU A 84 18.52 9.11 1.54
N THR A 85 18.00 10.14 0.86
CA THR A 85 18.67 10.79 -0.27
C THR A 85 20.01 11.41 0.15
N MET A 86 20.05 12.14 1.28
CA MET A 86 21.29 12.71 1.82
C MET A 86 22.34 11.63 2.15
N LEU A 87 21.92 10.49 2.70
CA LEU A 87 22.83 9.37 2.99
C LEU A 87 23.43 8.77 1.71
N ASP A 88 22.62 8.60 0.67
CA ASP A 88 23.09 8.10 -0.64
C ASP A 88 24.11 9.05 -1.29
N GLU A 89 23.86 10.36 -1.20
CA GLU A 89 24.80 11.39 -1.65
C GLU A 89 26.13 11.37 -0.88
N LEU A 90 26.08 11.24 0.46
CA LEU A 90 27.28 11.18 1.30
C LEU A 90 28.12 9.94 1.02
N TRP A 91 27.47 8.79 0.85
CA TRP A 91 28.16 7.55 0.49
C TRP A 91 28.76 7.65 -0.92
N SER A 92 28.03 8.21 -1.88
CA SER A 92 28.56 8.38 -3.23
C SER A 92 29.81 9.28 -3.26
N ARG A 93 29.86 10.32 -2.41
CA ARG A 93 31.06 11.17 -2.26
C ARG A 93 32.25 10.47 -1.63
N SER A 94 32.03 9.50 -0.73
CA SER A 94 33.14 8.78 -0.07
C SER A 94 33.82 7.75 -0.97
N LYS A 95 33.21 7.39 -2.10
CA LYS A 95 33.80 6.50 -3.12
C LYS A 95 34.73 7.21 -4.10
N VAL A 96 34.79 8.54 -4.11
CA VAL A 96 35.71 9.27 -4.99
C VAL A 96 37.12 9.21 -4.37
N PRO A 97 38.12 8.60 -5.04
CA PRO A 97 39.48 8.58 -4.51
C PRO A 97 40.03 10.00 -4.53
N ARG A 98 40.54 10.47 -3.39
CA ARG A 98 41.28 11.72 -3.33
C ARG A 98 42.66 11.48 -3.95
N SER A 99 42.87 12.02 -5.14
CA SER A 99 44.18 12.19 -5.77
C SER A 99 45.04 13.21 -5.02
#